data_AF-A0A438GBE0-F1
#
_entry.id   AF-A0A438GBE0-F1
#
_cell.length_a   1.000
_cell.length_b   1.000
_cell.length_c   1.000
_cell.angle_alpha   90.00
_cell.angle_beta   90.00
_cell.angle_gamma   90.00
#
_symmetry.space_group_name_H-M   'P 1'
#
loop_
_entity.id
_entity.type
_entity.pdbx_description
1 polymer ?
#
loop_
_entity_poly.entity_id
_entity_poly.type
_entity_poly.pdbx_seq_one_letter_code
_entity_poly.pdbx_strand_id
1 'polypeptide(L)' 'MKAVEVGGYFLNLPTDVFDVGDKKGTIIDSGTTLAYLPEVVYDQLLSKIFSWQSDLKVHTIHDQFTCFQYSGRYDA' A
#
# COMPACT_ATOMS: atom_id res chain seq x y z
N MET A 1 -14.23 3.44 4.72
CA MET A 1 -12.90 3.69 5.31
C MET A 1 -12.78 5.17 5.65
N LYS A 2 -11.93 5.57 6.62
CA LYS A 2 -11.83 6.99 7.05
C LYS A 2 -10.43 7.58 6.97
N ALA A 3 -9.40 6.77 7.19
CA ALA A 3 -8.01 7.18 7.08
C ALA A 3 -7.12 5.97 6.78
N VAL A 4 -5.88 6.24 6.36
CA VAL A 4 -4.78 5.26 6.32
C VAL A 4 -3.71 5.75 7.27
N GLU A 5 -3.20 4.85 8.12
CA GLU A 5 -2.09 5.12 9.02
C GLU A 5 -0.93 4.17 8.71
N VAL A 6 0.28 4.72 8.63
CA VAL A 6 1.52 3.97 8.36
C VAL A 6 2.54 4.32 9.43
N GLY A 7 2.84 3.37 10.31
CA GLY A 7 3.81 3.54 11.39
C GLY A 7 3.48 4.71 12.33
N GLY A 8 2.22 4.95 12.68
CA GLY A 8 1.85 6.07 13.56
C GLY A 8 1.51 7.37 12.85
N TYR A 9 1.62 7.44 11.52
CA TYR A 9 1.37 8.66 10.74
C TYR A 9 0.21 8.48 9.77
N PHE A 10 -0.77 9.39 9.83
CA PHE A 10 -1.85 9.45 8.86
C PHE A 10 -1.37 9.96 7.50
N LEU A 11 -1.83 9.33 6.43
CA LEU A 11 -1.61 9.81 5.06
C LEU A 11 -2.49 11.03 4.78
N ASN A 12 -1.98 11.96 3.97
CA ASN A 12 -2.71 13.16 3.56
C ASN A 12 -3.50 12.89 2.27
N LEU A 13 -4.66 12.26 2.43
CA LEU A 13 -5.50 11.81 1.32
C LEU A 13 -6.63 12.81 1.03
N PRO A 14 -7.07 12.93 -0.25
CA PRO A 14 -8.29 13.64 -0.57
C PRO A 14 -9.48 13.11 0.23
N THR A 15 -10.33 14.00 0.72
CA THR A 15 -11.45 13.65 1.59
C THR A 15 -12.49 12.77 0.90
N ASP A 16 -12.60 12.86 -0.43
CA ASP A 16 -13.56 12.15 -1.26
C ASP A 16 -13.07 10.76 -1.71
N VAL A 17 -11.83 10.39 -1.39
CA VAL A 17 -11.24 9.13 -1.88
C VAL A 17 -11.93 7.89 -1.32
N PHE A 18 -12.57 8.01 -0.15
CA PHE A 18 -13.27 6.94 0.54
C PHE A 18 -14.79 7.13 0.58
N ASP A 19 -15.33 8.12 -0.14
CA ASP A 19 -16.76 8.35 -0.21
C ASP A 19 -17.48 7.15 -0.85
N VAL A 20 -18.69 6.89 -0.40
CA VAL A 20 -19.53 5.80 -0.91
C VAL A 20 -20.41 6.35 -2.03
N GLY A 21 -20.33 5.75 -3.21
CA GLY A 21 -21.08 6.18 -4.39
C GLY A 21 -20.84 5.25 -5.58
N ASP A 22 -21.24 5.65 -6.79
CA ASP A 22 -21.07 4.82 -7.99
C ASP A 22 -19.60 4.45 -8.21
N LYS A 23 -19.30 3.16 -7.98
CA LYS A 23 -17.96 2.56 -8.05
C LYS A 23 -16.95 3.10 -7.01
N LYS A 24 -17.40 3.82 -5.99
CA LYS A 24 -16.55 4.33 -4.90
C LYS A 24 -16.93 3.69 -3.56
N GLY A 25 -15.93 3.25 -2.81
CA GLY A 25 -16.11 2.61 -1.51
C GLY A 25 -14.96 1.67 -1.17
N THR A 26 -15.12 0.92 -0.08
CA THR A 26 -14.17 -0.11 0.35
C THR A 26 -14.92 -1.43 0.47
N ILE A 27 -14.40 -2.49 -0.16
CA ILE A 27 -15.03 -3.82 -0.17
C ILE A 27 -14.09 -4.80 0.54
N ILE A 28 -14.68 -5.74 1.27
CA ILE A 28 -13.98 -6.92 1.77
C ILE A 28 -14.27 -8.04 0.78
N ASP A 29 -13.27 -8.45 0.01
CA ASP A 29 -13.41 -9.44 -1.06
C ASP A 29 -12.48 -10.64 -0.82
N SER A 30 -13.05 -11.76 -0.35
CA SER A 30 -12.32 -13.00 -0.14
C SER A 30 -11.83 -13.68 -1.43
N GLY A 31 -12.27 -13.21 -2.60
CA GLY A 31 -11.85 -13.70 -3.91
C GLY A 31 -10.52 -13.12 -4.41
N THR A 32 -9.89 -12.23 -3.64
CA THR A 32 -8.62 -11.59 -4.02
C THR A 32 -7.53 -11.84 -2.98
N THR A 33 -6.30 -12.08 -3.45
CA THR A 33 -5.13 -12.25 -2.58
C THR A 33 -4.53 -10.91 -2.15
N LEU A 34 -4.64 -9.88 -2.98
CA LEU A 34 -4.03 -8.56 -2.79
C LEU A 34 -5.09 -7.51 -2.50
N ALA A 35 -4.71 -6.49 -1.72
CA ALA A 35 -5.51 -5.28 -1.57
C ALA A 35 -5.31 -4.37 -2.79
N TYR A 36 -6.41 -4.00 -3.44
CA TYR A 36 -6.41 -3.02 -4.53
C TYR A 36 -6.79 -1.66 -3.99
N LEU A 37 -5.91 -0.68 -4.21
CA LEU A 37 -6.06 0.69 -3.70
C LEU A 37 -6.20 1.65 -4.87
N PRO A 38 -6.96 2.76 -4.73
CA PRO A 38 -6.86 3.87 -5.66
C PRO A 38 -5.41 4.36 -5.74
N GLU A 39 -4.97 4.76 -6.93
CA GLU A 39 -3.59 5.18 -7.22
C GLU A 39 -3.04 6.19 -6.20
N VAL A 40 -3.82 7.23 -5.90
CA VAL A 40 -3.46 8.26 -4.91
C VAL A 40 -3.21 7.71 -3.50
N VAL A 41 -3.88 6.62 -3.13
CA VAL A 41 -3.69 5.94 -1.83
C VAL A 41 -2.46 5.03 -1.89
N TYR A 42 -2.32 4.28 -2.98
CA TYR A 42 -1.20 3.36 -3.21
C TYR A 42 0.15 4.08 -3.19
N ASP A 43 0.27 5.19 -3.92
CA ASP A 43 1.52 5.94 -4.05
C ASP A 43 1.97 6.53 -2.70
N GLN A 44 1.03 7.15 -1.97
CA GLN A 44 1.32 7.71 -0.65
C GLN A 44 1.67 6.62 0.37
N LEU A 45 0.98 5.48 0.32
CA LEU A 45 1.24 4.33 1.19
C LEU A 45 2.66 3.81 0.95
N LEU A 46 3.04 3.51 -0.29
CA LEU A 46 4.37 3.00 -0.60
C LEU A 46 5.46 4.01 -0.28
N SER A 47 5.28 5.28 -0.65
CA SER A 47 6.23 6.35 -0.32
C SER A 47 6.48 6.41 1.19
N LYS A 48 5.42 6.34 2.00
CA LYS A 48 5.56 6.36 3.45
C LYS A 48 6.23 5.09 3.99
N ILE A 49 5.89 3.90 3.49
CA ILE A 49 6.54 2.63 3.89
C ILE A 49 8.05 2.69 3.59
N PHE A 50 8.44 3.08 2.37
CA PHE A 50 9.84 3.13 1.98
C PHE A 50 10.62 4.26 2.67
N SER A 51 9.96 5.33 3.11
CA SER A 51 10.63 6.38 3.90
C SER A 51 11.20 5.87 5.24
N TRP A 52 10.69 4.76 5.76
CA TRP A 52 11.19 4.10 6.98
C TRP A 52 12.30 3.09 6.70
N GLN A 53 12.57 2.80 5.43
CA GLN A 53 13.58 1.84 4.99
C GLN A 53 14.50 2.48 3.96
N SER A 54 15.17 3.58 4.33
CA SER A 54 16.06 4.34 3.43
C SER A 54 17.16 3.49 2.80
N ASP A 55 17.58 2.44 3.51
CA ASP A 55 18.72 1.60 3.10
C ASP A 55 18.26 0.32 2.36
N LEU A 56 16.95 0.14 2.17
CA LEU A 56 16.40 -1.03 1.49
C LEU A 56 16.74 -0.98 0.00
N LYS A 57 17.48 -1.99 -0.45
CA LYS A 57 17.79 -2.17 -1.87
C LYS A 57 16.61 -2.83 -2.57
N VAL A 58 15.88 -2.03 -3.34
CA VAL A 58 14.78 -2.49 -4.17
C VAL A 58 15.19 -2.65 -5.63
N HIS A 59 14.50 -3.52 -6.35
CA HIS A 59 14.61 -3.67 -7.80
C HIS A 59 13.23 -3.96 -8.39
N THR A 60 13.03 -3.61 -9.65
CA THR A 60 11.77 -3.88 -10.35
C THR A 60 11.85 -5.21 -11.08
N ILE A 61 10.87 -6.09 -10.86
CA ILE A 61 10.72 -7.38 -11.53
C ILE A 61 9.58 -7.26 -12.57
N HIS A 62 9.85 -7.69 -13.81
CA HIS A 62 8.92 -7.64 -14.95
C HIS A 62 8.30 -6.25 -15.20
N ASP A 63 9.02 -5.17 -14.89
CA ASP A 63 8.56 -3.77 -14.96
C ASP A 63 7.25 -3.48 -14.20
N GLN A 64 6.87 -4.36 -13.26
CA GLN A 64 5.57 -4.33 -12.58
C GLN A 64 5.68 -4.35 -11.07
N PHE A 65 6.65 -5.08 -10.51
CA PHE A 65 6.74 -5.28 -9.06
C PHE A 65 8.02 -4.71 -8.50
N THR A 66 7.92 -3.76 -7.57
CA THR A 66 9.07 -3.30 -6.77
C THR A 66 9.30 -4.29 -5.63
N CYS A 67 10.40 -5.02 -5.70
CA CYS A 67 10.74 -6.09 -4.76
C CYS A 67 12.07 -5.80 -4.05
N PHE A 68 12.28 -6.43 -2.91
CA PHE A 68 13.56 -6.46 -2.20
C PHE A 68 13.92 -7.89 -1.84
N GLN A 69 15.22 -8.18 -1.72
CA GLN A 69 15.67 -9.50 -1.29
C GLN A 69 15.44 -9.64 0.22
N TYR A 70 14.53 -10.53 0.62
CA TYR A 70 14.37 -10.91 2.01
C TYR A 70 15.44 -11.95 2.39
N SER A 71 16.23 -11.66 3.42
CA SER A 71 17.30 -12.54 3.92
C SER A 71 17.01 -13.16 5.29
N GLY A 72 15.81 -12.91 5.85
CA GLY A 72 15.38 -13.52 7.09
C GLY A 72 15.20 -15.03 6.95
N ARG A 73 15.37 -15.76 8.04
CA ARG A 73 14.99 -17.18 8.10
C ARG A 73 13.48 -17.26 8.27
N TYR A 74 12.85 -18.14 7.52
CA TYR A 74 11.51 -18.58 7.86
C TYR A 74 11.63 -19.44 9.11
N ASP A 75 11.19 -18.92 10.25
CA ASP A 75 10.93 -19.75 11.41
C ASP A 75 9.65 -20.53 11.08
N ALA A 76 9.83 -21.76 10.60
CA ALA A 76 8.76 -22.69 10.23
C ALA A 76 8.20 -23.41 11.47
#